data_AF-A0A385N5K9-F1
#
_entry.id   AF-A0A385N5K9-F1
#
_cell.length_a   1.000
_cell.length_b   1.000
_cell.length_c   1.000
_cell.angle_alpha   90.00
_cell.angle_beta   90.00
_cell.angle_gamma   90.00
#
_symmetry.space_group_name_H-M   'P 1'
#
loop_
_entity.id
_entity.type
_entity.pdbx_description
1 polymer ?
#
loop_
_entity_poly.entity_id
_entity_poly.type
_entity_poly.pdbx_seq_one_letter_code
_entity_poly.pdbx_strand_id
1 'polypeptide(L)'
;MENLLYGYIKNRFIYVIIFLLFLSFVNYNHYYPWTTYDSEKYVFYLSAFFVLYFISSNAIKVVLNTNLLLLLLLLLCSILSYPYYYFNQYFILFNIYLINLIILCVALCNFHDENGKLLDGILISLVLAGATSSILSIYQWMDFSTEFFWLYKSTGSRVSANLGQPNHLSTLLLLSVLSCIYFFNKFKIIPVLFFIPILVFSLVLTQSRSAMIALIIITTISCIKWRVLANSIKLILFSLNFLYIIMAHFLSKIYEKNDVIGRINGGFERLAIWQDFFNVLPHIGLFGVGWKNIEYYQFQYGENFSGYLSSYHNLLLDLIVVFGLFGAFFFIYIFIKLLLVFFRIENSNDLIIFLMLSVLINHSLFEFPLFYSYFLFVFCVLYFSLEKKYSRYFFYLKINKFIFYFISFLVIGLSFFYIQNFEKNRIFYRTLYLGYCAEVENKSIFFDEFENLAIINCKNNISVNNIYYFETALLRRPSSNNILKLIYFYHKIGEYEKRDSLLIKYNSRYIVQYSLDDVLKMKYYLK
;
A
#
# COMPACT_ATOMS: atom_id res chain seq x y z
N MET A 1 3.01 40.97 17.03
CA MET A 1 1.81 40.11 17.23
C MET A 1 1.59 39.17 16.04
N GLU A 2 1.70 39.64 14.80
CA GLU A 2 1.57 38.80 13.58
C GLU A 2 2.57 37.63 13.51
N ASN A 3 3.86 37.81 13.83
CA ASN A 3 4.84 36.71 13.84
C ASN A 3 4.53 35.62 14.90
N LEU A 4 3.94 36.01 16.04
CA LEU A 4 3.50 35.07 17.09
C LEU A 4 2.25 34.31 16.65
N LEU A 5 1.27 35.01 16.06
CA LEU A 5 0.06 34.40 15.50
C LEU A 5 0.41 33.42 14.37
N TYR A 6 1.33 33.81 13.50
CA TYR A 6 1.82 33.02 12.38
C TYR A 6 2.56 31.76 12.86
N GLY A 7 3.46 31.88 13.84
CA GLY A 7 4.12 30.73 14.47
C GLY A 7 3.15 29.77 15.15
N TYR A 8 2.09 30.30 15.77
CA TYR A 8 1.07 29.51 16.44
C TYR A 8 0.18 28.72 15.46
N ILE A 9 -0.20 29.34 14.33
CA ILE A 9 -0.96 28.68 13.25
C ILE A 9 -0.13 27.56 12.61
N LYS A 10 1.18 27.78 12.37
CA LYS A 10 2.07 26.74 11.80
C LYS A 10 2.16 25.48 12.68
N ASN A 11 2.25 25.65 14.00
CA ASN A 11 2.30 24.51 14.91
C ASN A 11 0.98 23.70 14.91
N ARG A 12 -0.19 24.34 14.71
CA ARG A 12 -1.49 23.64 14.63
C ARG A 12 -1.59 22.67 13.46
N PHE A 13 -1.06 23.03 12.29
CA PHE A 13 -1.05 22.12 11.12
C PHE A 13 -0.30 20.82 11.42
N ILE A 14 0.84 20.91 12.11
CA ILE A 14 1.64 19.74 12.45
C ILE A 14 0.86 18.81 13.40
N TYR A 15 0.19 19.33 14.43
CA TYR A 15 -0.63 18.49 15.31
C TYR A 15 -1.77 17.78 14.59
N VAL A 16 -2.42 18.44 13.62
CA VAL A 16 -3.46 17.82 12.78
C VAL A 16 -2.87 16.71 11.93
N ILE A 17 -1.69 16.92 11.32
CA ILE A 17 -0.97 15.90 10.54
C ILE A 17 -0.61 14.70 11.44
N ILE A 18 -0.09 14.93 12.64
CA ILE A 18 0.23 13.86 13.60
C ILE A 18 -1.02 13.03 13.91
N PHE A 19 -2.14 13.70 14.21
CA PHE A 19 -3.38 13.03 14.58
C PHE A 19 -3.99 12.24 13.41
N LEU A 20 -4.01 12.81 12.20
CA LEU A 20 -4.53 12.11 11.02
C LEU A 20 -3.67 10.91 10.61
N LEU A 21 -2.33 11.03 10.73
CA LEU A 21 -1.45 9.89 10.47
C LEU A 21 -1.71 8.76 11.50
N PHE A 22 -1.85 9.12 12.78
CA PHE A 22 -2.20 8.18 13.83
C PHE A 22 -3.52 7.46 13.51
N LEU A 23 -4.58 8.19 13.15
CA LEU A 23 -5.87 7.60 12.78
C LEU A 23 -5.76 6.64 11.59
N SER A 24 -4.89 6.92 10.62
CA SER A 24 -4.74 6.04 9.46
C SER A 24 -4.22 4.64 9.83
N PHE A 25 -3.40 4.53 10.89
CA PHE A 25 -2.85 3.26 11.36
C PHE A 25 -3.73 2.50 12.36
N VAL A 26 -4.62 3.17 13.10
CA VAL A 26 -5.41 2.51 14.17
C VAL A 26 -6.90 2.36 13.82
N ASN A 27 -7.29 2.74 12.61
CA ASN A 27 -8.64 2.50 12.10
C ASN A 27 -8.94 1.00 11.97
N TYR A 28 -10.09 0.55 12.49
CA TYR A 28 -10.52 -0.86 12.53
C TYR A 28 -11.47 -1.26 11.39
N ASN A 29 -12.00 -0.28 10.64
CA ASN A 29 -13.02 -0.53 9.62
C ASN A 29 -12.39 -1.07 8.34
N HIS A 30 -12.67 -2.33 8.03
CA HIS A 30 -12.24 -3.01 6.80
C HIS A 30 -13.44 -3.61 6.06
N TYR A 31 -13.90 -2.91 5.02
CA TYR A 31 -15.05 -3.33 4.23
C TYR A 31 -14.73 -3.33 2.74
N TYR A 32 -15.20 -4.36 2.05
CA TYR A 32 -15.21 -4.37 0.59
C TYR A 32 -16.06 -3.21 0.03
N PRO A 33 -15.76 -2.74 -1.19
CA PRO A 33 -14.74 -3.23 -2.15
C PRO A 33 -13.31 -2.73 -1.88
N TRP A 34 -13.15 -1.75 -0.99
CA TRP A 34 -11.87 -1.12 -0.67
C TRP A 34 -11.62 -1.20 0.83
N THR A 35 -10.95 -2.28 1.24
CA THR A 35 -10.78 -2.63 2.65
C THR A 35 -9.99 -1.60 3.46
N THR A 36 -9.10 -0.84 2.83
CA THR A 36 -8.29 0.21 3.48
C THR A 36 -8.83 1.63 3.31
N TYR A 37 -10.00 1.79 2.69
CA TYR A 37 -10.56 3.09 2.32
C TYR A 37 -10.52 4.13 3.45
N ASP A 38 -10.99 3.75 4.65
CA ASP A 38 -11.05 4.70 5.78
C ASP A 38 -9.65 5.16 6.23
N SER A 39 -8.67 4.27 6.23
CA SER A 39 -7.26 4.62 6.50
C SER A 39 -6.71 5.56 5.43
N GLU A 40 -6.98 5.27 4.15
CA GLU A 40 -6.49 6.08 3.03
C GLU A 40 -7.15 7.46 2.95
N LYS A 41 -8.41 7.56 3.35
CA LYS A 41 -9.15 8.83 3.51
C LYS A 41 -8.45 9.77 4.50
N TYR A 42 -7.98 9.25 5.64
CA TYR A 42 -7.20 10.05 6.59
C TYR A 42 -5.87 10.52 6.02
N VAL A 43 -5.18 9.68 5.24
CA VAL A 43 -3.92 10.05 4.58
C VAL A 43 -4.16 11.13 3.52
N PHE A 44 -5.26 11.05 2.78
CA PHE A 44 -5.65 12.09 1.84
C PHE A 44 -5.91 13.44 2.55
N TYR A 45 -6.66 13.45 3.65
CA TYR A 45 -6.86 14.69 4.41
C TYR A 45 -5.54 15.23 4.92
N LEU A 46 -4.68 14.36 5.43
CA LEU A 46 -3.34 14.72 5.90
C LEU A 46 -2.46 15.31 4.80
N SER A 47 -2.46 14.74 3.59
CA SER A 47 -1.69 15.28 2.47
C SER A 47 -2.25 16.63 2.02
N ALA A 48 -3.57 16.79 1.98
CA ALA A 48 -4.22 18.07 1.70
C ALA A 48 -3.87 19.14 2.75
N PHE A 49 -3.95 18.82 4.04
CA PHE A 49 -3.53 19.72 5.13
C PHE A 49 -2.05 20.08 5.03
N PHE A 50 -1.18 19.13 4.68
CA PHE A 50 0.24 19.40 4.48
C PHE A 50 0.48 20.34 3.30
N VAL A 51 -0.25 20.18 2.19
CA VAL A 51 -0.17 21.08 1.03
C VAL A 51 -0.65 22.48 1.41
N LEU A 52 -1.76 22.60 2.13
CA LEU A 52 -2.23 23.89 2.66
C LEU A 52 -1.20 24.54 3.60
N TYR A 53 -0.56 23.74 4.45
CA TYR A 53 0.52 24.21 5.31
C TYR A 53 1.70 24.73 4.49
N PHE A 54 2.12 24.00 3.46
CA PHE A 54 3.16 24.46 2.52
C PHE A 54 2.76 25.77 1.81
N ILE A 55 1.52 25.90 1.34
CA ILE A 55 1.02 27.13 0.71
C ILE A 55 1.08 28.30 1.70
N SER A 56 0.65 28.10 2.95
CA SER A 56 0.68 29.12 4.01
C SER A 56 2.09 29.56 4.39
N SER A 57 3.10 28.72 4.14
CA SER A 57 4.50 29.02 4.43
C SER A 57 5.16 30.02 3.46
N ASN A 58 4.44 30.47 2.43
CA ASN A 58 4.88 31.49 1.45
C ASN A 58 6.23 31.18 0.79
N ALA A 59 6.36 29.99 0.21
CA ALA A 59 7.53 29.66 -0.61
C ALA A 59 7.73 30.69 -1.75
N ILE A 60 8.98 31.11 -1.98
CA ILE A 60 9.33 32.14 -2.96
C ILE A 60 9.12 31.62 -4.39
N LYS A 61 9.58 30.39 -4.69
CA LYS A 61 9.40 29.68 -5.96
C LYS A 61 9.27 28.17 -5.71
N VAL A 62 8.52 27.47 -6.56
CA VAL A 62 8.40 26.00 -6.52
C VAL A 62 9.41 25.41 -7.51
N VAL A 63 10.23 24.48 -7.03
CA VAL A 63 11.27 23.81 -7.82
C VAL A 63 10.90 22.35 -8.03
N LEU A 64 10.93 21.90 -9.28
CA LEU A 64 10.86 20.48 -9.64
C LEU A 64 12.27 19.95 -9.85
N ASN A 65 12.68 19.00 -9.02
CA ASN A 65 13.94 18.28 -9.17
C ASN A 65 13.79 17.08 -10.12
N THR A 66 14.89 16.38 -10.37
CA THR A 66 14.91 15.19 -11.24
C THR A 66 13.94 14.08 -10.79
N ASN A 67 13.72 13.88 -9.49
CA ASN A 67 12.78 12.85 -9.02
C ASN A 67 11.34 13.19 -9.40
N LEU A 68 10.98 14.47 -9.21
CA LEU A 68 9.65 14.97 -9.51
C LEU A 68 9.37 14.91 -11.01
N LEU A 69 10.40 15.15 -11.84
CA LEU A 69 10.28 15.00 -13.29
C LEU A 69 10.09 13.53 -13.70
N LEU A 70 10.75 12.59 -13.03
CA LEU A 70 10.51 11.16 -13.29
C LEU A 70 9.13 10.71 -12.81
N LEU A 71 8.62 11.25 -11.70
CA LEU A 71 7.23 11.00 -11.29
C LEU A 71 6.23 11.56 -12.32
N LEU A 72 6.49 12.74 -12.89
CA LEU A 72 5.70 13.27 -14.00
C LEU A 72 5.79 12.41 -15.26
N LEU A 73 6.95 11.80 -15.53
CA LEU A 73 7.11 10.83 -16.61
C LEU A 73 6.29 9.56 -16.36
N LEU A 74 6.24 9.05 -15.12
CA LEU A 74 5.35 7.93 -14.78
C LEU A 74 3.87 8.30 -14.95
N LEU A 75 3.48 9.52 -14.60
CA LEU A 75 2.13 10.03 -14.87
C LEU A 75 1.83 10.02 -16.37
N LEU A 76 2.76 10.49 -17.21
CA LEU A 76 2.61 10.43 -18.66
C LEU A 76 2.46 8.98 -19.16
N CYS A 77 3.26 8.05 -18.66
CA CYS A 77 3.14 6.63 -19.01
C CYS A 77 1.74 6.09 -18.63
N SER A 78 1.24 6.45 -17.44
CA SER A 78 -0.10 6.03 -17.02
C SER A 78 -1.21 6.62 -17.90
N ILE A 79 -1.08 7.88 -18.35
CA ILE A 79 -2.03 8.50 -19.29
C ILE A 79 -2.01 7.76 -20.62
N LEU A 80 -0.82 7.43 -21.14
CA LEU A 80 -0.66 6.67 -22.38
C LEU A 80 -1.20 5.24 -22.28
N SER A 81 -1.29 4.68 -21.07
CA SER A 81 -1.89 3.36 -20.83
C SER A 81 -3.42 3.35 -20.86
N TYR A 82 -4.09 4.50 -21.07
CA TYR A 82 -5.56 4.59 -21.13
C TYR A 82 -6.24 3.52 -22.00
N PRO A 83 -5.77 3.20 -23.22
CA PRO A 83 -6.41 2.18 -24.08
C PRO A 83 -6.48 0.78 -23.46
N TYR A 84 -5.64 0.50 -22.46
CA TYR A 84 -5.63 -0.77 -21.75
C TYR A 84 -6.68 -0.83 -20.63
N TYR A 85 -7.29 0.29 -20.23
CA TYR A 85 -8.35 0.30 -19.22
C TYR A 85 -9.72 0.03 -19.84
N TYR A 86 -10.44 -0.93 -19.26
CA TYR A 86 -11.84 -1.17 -19.59
C TYR A 86 -12.77 -0.45 -18.63
N PHE A 87 -12.40 -0.42 -17.35
CA PHE A 87 -13.11 0.34 -16.34
C PHE A 87 -12.45 1.72 -16.20
N ASN A 88 -13.12 2.74 -16.76
CA ASN A 88 -12.66 4.13 -16.72
C ASN A 88 -12.38 4.60 -15.29
N GLN A 89 -13.15 4.10 -14.31
CA GLN A 89 -12.94 4.34 -12.88
C GLN A 89 -11.51 4.04 -12.41
N TYR A 90 -10.90 2.92 -12.83
CA TYR A 90 -9.55 2.56 -12.39
C TYR A 90 -8.51 3.51 -12.93
N PHE A 91 -8.65 3.89 -14.19
CA PHE A 91 -7.77 4.88 -14.80
C PHE A 91 -7.86 6.21 -14.04
N ILE A 92 -9.08 6.71 -13.83
CA ILE A 92 -9.32 8.01 -13.18
C ILE A 92 -8.78 7.98 -11.74
N LEU A 93 -9.12 6.96 -10.96
CA LEU A 93 -8.70 6.82 -9.58
C LEU A 93 -7.16 6.75 -9.46
N PHE A 94 -6.53 5.93 -10.30
CA PHE A 94 -5.08 5.76 -10.28
C PHE A 94 -4.35 7.06 -10.65
N ASN A 95 -4.82 7.78 -11.67
CA ASN A 95 -4.23 9.05 -12.07
C ASN A 95 -4.45 10.15 -11.02
N ILE A 96 -5.63 10.23 -10.40
CA ILE A 96 -5.89 11.15 -9.28
C ILE A 96 -4.95 10.84 -8.11
N TYR A 97 -4.75 9.56 -7.78
CA TYR A 97 -3.81 9.13 -6.74
C TYR A 97 -2.38 9.56 -7.07
N LEU A 98 -1.91 9.31 -8.29
CA LEU A 98 -0.56 9.65 -8.74
C LEU A 98 -0.32 11.16 -8.77
N ILE A 99 -1.31 11.96 -9.19
CA ILE A 99 -1.23 13.43 -9.16
C ILE A 99 -1.15 13.93 -7.71
N ASN A 100 -1.97 13.39 -6.80
CA ASN A 100 -1.90 13.72 -5.37
C ASN A 100 -0.52 13.38 -4.78
N LEU A 101 0.05 12.23 -5.14
CA LEU A 101 1.41 11.85 -4.76
C LEU A 101 2.45 12.85 -5.29
N ILE A 102 2.34 13.27 -6.55
CA ILE A 102 3.25 14.27 -7.15
C ILE A 102 3.15 15.59 -6.40
N ILE A 103 1.93 16.10 -6.16
CA ILE A 103 1.70 17.35 -5.42
C ILE A 103 2.32 17.27 -4.03
N LEU A 104 2.11 16.16 -3.31
CA LEU A 104 2.72 15.90 -2.02
C LEU A 104 4.25 15.93 -2.10
N CYS A 105 4.84 15.23 -3.07
CA CYS A 105 6.29 15.19 -3.27
C CYS A 105 6.87 16.58 -3.62
N VAL A 106 6.17 17.37 -4.44
CA VAL A 106 6.55 18.75 -4.75
C VAL A 106 6.55 19.61 -3.49
N ALA A 107 5.47 19.53 -2.69
CA ALA A 107 5.37 20.24 -1.42
C ALA A 107 6.49 19.80 -0.47
N LEU A 108 6.72 18.50 -0.29
CA LEU A 108 7.78 17.96 0.57
C LEU A 108 9.17 18.38 0.10
N CYS A 109 9.47 18.34 -1.19
CA CYS A 109 10.75 18.75 -1.75
C CYS A 109 11.06 20.23 -1.49
N ASN A 110 10.04 21.10 -1.53
CA ASN A 110 10.19 22.55 -1.41
C ASN A 110 9.93 23.08 0.01
N PHE A 111 9.43 22.25 0.92
CA PHE A 111 9.14 22.65 2.30
C PHE A 111 10.43 22.81 3.12
N HIS A 112 10.65 23.99 3.71
CA HIS A 112 11.77 24.21 4.63
C HIS A 112 11.38 23.85 6.06
N ASP A 113 11.82 22.69 6.53
CA ASP A 113 11.62 22.24 7.91
C ASP A 113 12.77 22.72 8.80
N GLU A 114 12.76 24.01 9.17
CA GLU A 114 13.84 24.69 9.90
C GLU A 114 14.31 23.94 11.16
N ASN A 115 13.42 23.23 11.84
CA ASN A 115 13.70 22.55 13.11
C ASN A 115 13.48 21.03 13.07
N GLY A 116 13.17 20.46 11.89
CA GLY A 116 12.82 19.04 11.80
C GLY A 116 11.48 18.68 12.46
N LYS A 117 10.59 19.65 12.67
CA LYS A 117 9.33 19.47 13.41
C LYS A 117 8.35 18.55 12.70
N LEU A 118 8.34 18.56 11.36
CA LEU A 118 7.46 17.68 10.59
C LEU A 118 7.90 16.23 10.75
N LEU A 119 9.20 15.97 10.59
CA LEU A 119 9.78 14.64 10.79
C LEU A 119 9.51 14.16 12.21
N ASP A 120 9.85 14.97 13.22
CA ASP A 120 9.61 14.62 14.62
C ASP A 120 8.12 14.33 14.89
N GLY A 121 7.21 15.14 14.33
CA GLY A 121 5.78 14.89 14.45
C GLY A 121 5.35 13.52 13.88
N ILE A 122 5.82 13.19 12.69
CA ILE A 122 5.51 11.90 12.05
C ILE A 122 6.08 10.73 12.86
N LEU A 123 7.30 10.86 13.37
CA LEU A 123 7.89 9.83 14.23
C LEU A 123 7.12 9.69 15.57
N ILE A 124 6.61 10.78 16.15
CA ILE A 124 5.69 10.73 17.30
C ILE A 124 4.43 9.95 16.94
N SER A 125 3.81 10.26 15.80
CA SER A 125 2.62 9.54 15.33
C SER A 125 2.88 8.04 15.18
N LEU A 126 4.05 7.65 14.67
CA LEU A 126 4.43 6.24 14.55
C LEU A 126 4.57 5.58 15.92
N VAL A 127 5.26 6.20 16.88
CA VAL A 127 5.37 5.66 18.25
C VAL A 127 3.99 5.48 18.89
N LEU A 128 3.10 6.48 18.78
CA LEU A 128 1.74 6.40 19.32
C LEU A 128 0.92 5.30 18.64
N ALA A 129 0.96 5.22 17.31
CA ALA A 129 0.27 4.18 16.54
C ALA A 129 0.82 2.78 16.84
N GLY A 130 2.13 2.63 16.99
CA GLY A 130 2.78 1.37 17.35
C GLY A 130 2.47 0.92 18.78
N ALA A 131 2.49 1.85 19.74
CA ALA A 131 2.15 1.55 21.13
C ALA A 131 0.68 1.13 21.28
N THR A 132 -0.24 1.88 20.66
CA THR A 132 -1.68 1.52 20.66
C THR A 132 -1.92 0.21 19.94
N SER A 133 -1.33 0.00 18.76
CA SER A 133 -1.44 -1.27 18.03
C SER A 133 -0.83 -2.44 18.79
N SER A 134 0.22 -2.21 19.59
CA SER A 134 0.79 -3.24 20.46
C SER A 134 -0.19 -3.68 21.53
N ILE A 135 -0.84 -2.73 22.21
CA ILE A 135 -1.89 -3.02 23.20
C ILE A 135 -3.02 -3.83 22.56
N LEU A 136 -3.51 -3.41 21.39
CA LEU A 136 -4.55 -4.12 20.65
C LEU A 136 -4.11 -5.51 20.20
N SER A 137 -2.85 -5.67 19.79
CA SER A 137 -2.28 -6.95 19.37
C SER A 137 -2.18 -7.93 20.55
N ILE A 138 -1.77 -7.44 21.72
CA ILE A 138 -1.71 -8.22 22.95
C ILE A 138 -3.13 -8.61 23.38
N TYR A 139 -4.08 -7.69 23.27
CA TYR A 139 -5.50 -7.96 23.55
C TYR A 139 -6.08 -9.04 22.63
N GLN A 140 -5.79 -8.99 21.32
CA GLN A 140 -6.14 -10.04 20.35
C GLN A 140 -5.47 -11.37 20.69
N TRP A 141 -4.21 -11.33 21.14
CA TRP A 141 -3.44 -12.52 21.48
C TRP A 141 -3.98 -13.25 22.72
N MET A 142 -4.43 -12.50 23.73
CA MET A 142 -5.05 -13.06 24.94
C MET A 142 -6.47 -13.61 24.69
N ASP A 143 -7.00 -13.45 23.48
CA ASP A 143 -8.36 -13.84 23.08
C ASP A 143 -9.43 -13.26 24.03
N PHE A 144 -9.19 -12.04 24.54
CA PHE A 144 -10.13 -11.34 25.43
C PHE A 144 -11.34 -10.83 24.64
N SER A 145 -12.21 -11.75 24.22
CA SER A 145 -13.55 -11.54 23.62
C SER A 145 -13.64 -10.64 22.38
N THR A 146 -14.31 -11.16 21.36
CA THR A 146 -14.58 -10.50 20.07
C THR A 146 -15.55 -9.30 20.12
N GLU A 147 -15.89 -8.79 21.30
CA GLU A 147 -16.91 -7.76 21.52
C GLU A 147 -16.35 -6.36 21.79
N PHE A 148 -15.02 -6.19 21.83
CA PHE A 148 -14.45 -4.84 21.93
C PHE A 148 -14.76 -4.05 20.65
N PHE A 149 -15.62 -3.03 20.78
CA PHE A 149 -16.19 -2.27 19.66
C PHE A 149 -15.16 -1.58 18.76
N TRP A 150 -13.93 -1.37 19.25
CA TRP A 150 -12.83 -0.72 18.52
C TRP A 150 -11.68 -1.69 18.21
N LEU A 151 -12.00 -2.98 18.08
CA LEU A 151 -11.04 -4.01 17.69
C LEU A 151 -11.44 -4.66 16.36
N TYR A 152 -10.51 -4.72 15.43
CA TYR A 152 -10.68 -5.55 14.25
C TYR A 152 -10.76 -7.03 14.63
N LYS A 153 -11.79 -7.73 14.13
CA LYS A 153 -11.98 -9.16 14.37
C LYS A 153 -11.10 -9.96 13.41
N SER A 154 -9.96 -10.46 13.91
CA SER A 154 -9.08 -11.34 13.14
C SER A 154 -9.74 -12.71 12.92
N THR A 155 -9.68 -13.22 11.68
CA THR A 155 -10.22 -14.54 11.30
C THR A 155 -9.16 -15.64 11.28
N GLY A 156 -7.97 -15.39 11.85
CA GLY A 156 -6.86 -16.35 11.83
C GLY A 156 -5.98 -16.28 13.07
N SER A 157 -5.05 -17.24 13.18
CA SER A 157 -4.14 -17.38 14.34
C SER A 157 -3.09 -16.27 14.46
N ARG A 158 -2.97 -15.41 13.44
CA ARG A 158 -2.01 -14.30 13.42
C ARG A 158 -2.67 -13.03 13.88
N VAL A 159 -1.94 -12.30 14.71
CA VAL A 159 -2.38 -11.02 15.27
C VAL A 159 -2.07 -9.91 14.27
N SER A 160 -3.03 -9.01 14.07
CA SER A 160 -2.93 -7.90 13.10
C SER A 160 -3.30 -6.53 13.67
N ALA A 161 -3.72 -6.47 14.95
CA ALA A 161 -4.33 -5.30 15.56
C ALA A 161 -5.46 -4.74 14.66
N ASN A 162 -5.68 -3.42 14.68
CA ASN A 162 -6.66 -2.77 13.83
C ASN A 162 -6.22 -2.65 12.37
N LEU A 163 -4.96 -2.93 12.01
CA LEU A 163 -4.50 -2.85 10.62
C LEU A 163 -5.04 -3.97 9.72
N GLY A 164 -5.61 -5.02 10.31
CA GLY A 164 -6.17 -6.15 9.57
C GLY A 164 -5.15 -7.06 8.87
N GLN A 165 -3.89 -6.63 8.74
CA GLN A 165 -2.82 -7.38 8.09
C GLN A 165 -1.56 -7.48 8.97
N PRO A 166 -1.13 -8.69 9.39
CA PRO A 166 0.03 -8.86 10.28
C PRO A 166 1.34 -8.29 9.75
N ASN A 167 1.56 -8.35 8.43
CA ASN A 167 2.79 -7.82 7.81
C ASN A 167 2.84 -6.29 7.88
N HIS A 168 1.68 -5.61 7.76
CA HIS A 168 1.58 -4.16 7.95
C HIS A 168 1.86 -3.78 9.40
N LEU A 169 1.24 -4.49 10.35
CA LEU A 169 1.52 -4.30 11.77
C LEU A 169 3.01 -4.45 12.06
N SER A 170 3.66 -5.48 11.51
CA SER A 170 5.09 -5.70 11.73
C SER A 170 5.97 -4.53 11.23
N THR A 171 5.57 -3.90 10.13
CA THR A 171 6.27 -2.74 9.57
C THR A 171 6.07 -1.51 10.42
N LEU A 172 4.83 -1.23 10.85
CA LEU A 172 4.54 -0.15 11.78
C LEU A 172 5.33 -0.30 13.08
N LEU A 173 5.38 -1.50 13.66
CA LEU A 173 6.10 -1.77 14.90
C LEU A 173 7.62 -1.54 14.75
N LEU A 174 8.24 -2.01 13.66
CA LEU A 174 9.65 -1.74 13.38
C LEU A 174 9.94 -0.25 13.20
N LEU A 175 9.10 0.47 12.46
CA LEU A 175 9.20 1.92 12.32
C LEU A 175 9.05 2.61 13.68
N SER A 176 8.15 2.14 14.54
CA SER A 176 7.94 2.67 15.89
C SER A 176 9.13 2.44 16.80
N VAL A 177 9.76 1.25 16.75
CA VAL A 177 11.00 0.94 17.47
C VAL A 177 12.11 1.88 17.02
N LEU A 178 12.31 2.04 15.72
CA LEU A 178 13.33 2.96 15.18
C LEU A 178 13.02 4.42 15.55
N SER A 179 11.75 4.82 15.65
CA SER A 179 11.34 6.16 16.11
C SER A 179 11.70 6.37 17.59
N CYS A 180 11.52 5.36 18.44
CA CYS A 180 11.95 5.40 19.84
C CYS A 180 13.47 5.60 19.94
N ILE A 181 14.24 4.84 19.13
CA ILE A 181 15.70 4.94 19.07
C ILE A 181 16.13 6.31 18.54
N TYR A 182 15.42 6.87 17.55
CA TYR A 182 15.65 8.21 17.03
C TYR A 182 15.51 9.28 18.13
N PHE A 183 14.41 9.27 18.89
CA PHE A 183 14.19 10.24 19.96
C PHE A 183 15.17 10.08 21.11
N PHE A 184 15.51 8.84 21.48
CA PHE A 184 16.58 8.59 22.43
C PHE A 184 17.92 9.14 21.93
N ASN A 185 18.26 8.95 20.65
CA ASN A 185 19.53 9.43 20.13
C ASN A 185 19.60 10.96 20.06
N LYS A 186 18.54 11.59 19.52
CA LYS A 186 18.44 13.03 19.27
C LYS A 186 18.26 13.85 20.55
N PHE A 187 17.36 13.44 21.45
CA PHE A 187 16.95 14.23 22.62
C PHE A 187 17.29 13.58 23.96
N LYS A 188 17.89 12.37 23.96
CA LYS A 188 18.20 11.62 25.20
C LYS A 188 16.98 11.34 26.07
N ILE A 189 15.79 11.21 25.48
CA ILE A 189 14.56 10.89 26.20
C ILE A 189 14.57 9.39 26.54
N ILE A 190 15.07 9.05 27.72
CA ILE A 190 15.18 7.66 28.20
C ILE A 190 13.82 6.94 28.28
N PRO A 191 12.71 7.58 28.74
CA PRO A 191 11.41 6.90 28.87
C PRO A 191 10.88 6.26 27.57
N VAL A 192 11.28 6.76 26.39
CA VAL A 192 10.82 6.18 25.11
C VAL A 192 11.34 4.75 24.90
N LEU A 193 12.42 4.36 25.60
CA LEU A 193 12.98 3.01 25.53
C LEU A 193 12.07 1.96 26.20
N PHE A 194 11.17 2.35 27.12
CA PHE A 194 10.23 1.42 27.76
C PHE A 194 9.19 0.87 26.78
N PHE A 195 8.95 1.54 25.65
CA PHE A 195 8.06 1.02 24.60
C PHE A 195 8.70 -0.14 23.82
N ILE A 196 10.04 -0.19 23.72
CA ILE A 196 10.73 -1.15 22.84
C ILE A 196 10.38 -2.61 23.17
N PRO A 197 10.44 -3.10 24.43
CA PRO A 197 10.08 -4.49 24.73
C PRO A 197 8.64 -4.84 24.34
N ILE A 198 7.68 -3.93 24.55
CA ILE A 198 6.26 -4.13 24.21
C ILE A 198 6.07 -4.17 22.69
N LEU A 199 6.74 -3.25 21.97
CA LEU A 199 6.72 -3.21 20.51
C LEU A 199 7.33 -4.47 19.90
N VAL A 200 8.46 -4.97 20.44
CA VAL A 200 9.11 -6.18 19.93
C VAL A 200 8.31 -7.43 20.31
N PHE A 201 7.71 -7.49 21.50
CA PHE A 201 6.81 -8.59 21.84
C PHE A 201 5.64 -8.68 20.84
N SER A 202 5.00 -7.55 20.56
CA SER A 202 3.94 -7.45 19.55
C SER A 202 4.44 -7.80 18.14
N LEU A 203 5.70 -7.45 17.82
CA LEU A 203 6.32 -7.81 16.54
C LEU A 203 6.41 -9.33 16.38
N VAL A 204 6.78 -10.05 17.46
CA VAL A 204 6.83 -11.52 17.45
C VAL A 204 5.42 -12.12 17.27
N LEU A 205 4.39 -11.54 17.89
CA LEU A 205 2.99 -11.98 17.74
C LEU A 205 2.48 -11.91 16.28
N THR A 206 3.03 -11.02 15.46
CA THR A 206 2.69 -10.97 14.02
C THR A 206 3.13 -12.20 13.24
N GLN A 207 4.12 -12.95 13.75
CA GLN A 207 4.76 -14.09 13.09
C GLN A 207 5.24 -13.76 11.66
N SER A 208 5.66 -12.52 11.43
CA SER A 208 6.05 -12.03 10.10
C SER A 208 7.51 -12.39 9.75
N ARG A 209 7.71 -13.12 8.65
CA ARG A 209 9.07 -13.41 8.12
C ARG A 209 9.77 -12.16 7.60
N SER A 210 9.02 -11.24 6.98
CA SER A 210 9.60 -9.99 6.48
C SER A 210 10.16 -9.13 7.61
N ALA A 211 9.59 -9.22 8.82
CA ALA A 211 10.11 -8.56 10.01
C ALA A 211 11.47 -9.11 10.46
N MET A 212 11.64 -10.44 10.43
CA MET A 212 12.93 -11.06 10.73
C MET A 212 14.00 -10.64 9.71
N ILE A 213 13.67 -10.64 8.42
CA ILE A 213 14.58 -10.15 7.37
C ILE A 213 14.92 -8.67 7.59
N ALA A 214 13.94 -7.84 7.95
CA ALA A 214 14.17 -6.43 8.25
C ALA A 214 15.12 -6.22 9.44
N LEU A 215 14.98 -7.01 10.52
CA LEU A 215 15.89 -6.96 11.67
C LEU A 215 17.33 -7.33 11.29
N ILE A 216 17.51 -8.33 10.42
CA ILE A 216 18.82 -8.71 9.88
C ILE A 216 19.40 -7.56 9.06
N ILE A 217 18.62 -6.97 8.14
CA ILE A 217 19.02 -5.82 7.33
C ILE A 217 19.43 -4.64 8.24
N ILE A 218 18.66 -4.36 9.29
CA ILE A 218 18.96 -3.30 10.26
C ILE A 218 20.34 -3.54 10.90
N THR A 219 20.61 -4.74 11.40
CA THR A 219 21.93 -5.06 11.97
C THR A 219 23.05 -4.99 10.96
N THR A 220 22.86 -5.53 9.75
CA THR A 220 23.89 -5.53 8.71
C THR A 220 24.27 -4.11 8.31
N ILE A 221 23.29 -3.23 8.07
CA ILE A 221 23.53 -1.82 7.76
C ILE A 221 24.25 -1.13 8.94
N SER A 222 23.85 -1.44 10.17
CA SER A 222 24.47 -0.90 11.39
C SER A 222 25.93 -1.36 11.57
N CYS A 223 26.26 -2.60 11.20
CA CYS A 223 27.64 -3.10 11.14
C CYS A 223 28.47 -2.34 10.11
N ILE A 224 27.94 -2.17 8.88
CA ILE A 224 28.65 -1.47 7.81
C ILE A 224 28.95 -0.01 8.21
N LYS A 225 28.00 0.65 8.88
CA LYS A 225 28.12 2.03 9.36
C LYS A 225 28.47 2.12 10.85
N TRP A 226 29.19 1.14 11.40
CA TRP A 226 29.50 1.05 12.83
C TRP A 226 30.12 2.31 13.42
N ARG A 227 30.98 3.01 12.67
CA ARG A 227 31.65 4.23 13.13
C ARG A 227 30.72 5.44 13.25
N VAL A 228 29.59 5.44 12.54
CA VAL A 228 28.60 6.53 12.53
C VAL A 228 27.68 6.47 13.76
N LEU A 229 27.46 5.28 14.30
CA LEU A 229 26.55 5.05 15.43
C LEU A 229 27.21 5.39 16.76
N ALA A 230 26.42 5.95 17.69
CA ALA A 230 26.82 6.06 19.10
C ALA A 230 26.80 4.69 19.79
N ASN A 231 27.67 4.45 20.77
CA ASN A 231 27.79 3.13 21.43
C ASN A 231 26.48 2.63 22.07
N SER A 232 25.69 3.53 22.68
CA SER A 232 24.37 3.18 23.23
C SER A 232 23.39 2.71 22.15
N ILE A 233 23.42 3.32 20.96
CA ILE A 233 22.56 2.94 19.84
C ILE A 233 22.98 1.59 19.27
N LYS A 234 24.29 1.30 19.18
CA LYS A 234 24.80 -0.01 18.76
C LYS A 234 24.27 -1.11 19.68
N LEU A 235 24.38 -0.92 20.99
CA LEU A 235 23.88 -1.88 21.97
C LEU A 235 22.37 -2.14 21.79
N ILE A 236 21.57 -1.06 21.64
CA ILE A 236 20.13 -1.20 21.44
C ILE A 236 19.84 -1.97 20.15
N LEU A 237 20.39 -1.56 19.00
CA LEU A 237 20.11 -2.18 17.70
C LEU A 237 20.49 -3.67 17.64
N PHE A 238 21.62 -4.05 18.25
CA PHE A 238 22.02 -5.46 18.32
C PHE A 238 21.15 -6.26 19.29
N SER A 239 20.75 -5.65 20.42
CA SER A 239 19.86 -6.30 21.38
C SER A 239 18.48 -6.62 20.80
N LEU A 240 18.02 -5.89 19.77
CA LEU A 240 16.71 -6.14 19.13
C LEU A 240 16.60 -7.57 18.57
N ASN A 241 17.65 -8.06 17.89
CA ASN A 241 17.63 -9.41 17.32
C ASN A 241 17.59 -10.47 18.43
N PHE A 242 18.41 -10.29 19.46
CA PHE A 242 18.45 -11.22 20.59
C PHE A 242 17.10 -11.25 21.33
N LEU A 243 16.52 -10.07 21.60
CA LEU A 243 15.23 -9.94 22.26
C LEU A 243 14.09 -10.55 21.43
N TYR A 244 14.09 -10.32 20.11
CA TYR A 244 13.14 -10.96 19.18
C TYR A 244 13.26 -12.49 19.21
N ILE A 245 14.48 -13.04 19.11
CA ILE A 245 14.72 -14.49 19.10
C ILE A 245 14.29 -15.12 20.43
N ILE A 246 14.63 -14.51 21.56
CA ILE A 246 14.23 -15.01 22.88
C ILE A 246 12.71 -15.05 23.00
N MET A 247 12.03 -13.94 22.70
CA MET A 247 10.57 -13.86 22.78
C MET A 247 9.91 -14.87 21.83
N ALA A 248 10.43 -15.00 20.60
CA ALA A 248 9.95 -15.98 19.63
C ALA A 248 10.13 -17.42 20.12
N HIS A 249 11.25 -17.74 20.76
CA HIS A 249 11.51 -19.06 21.32
C HIS A 249 10.57 -19.39 22.49
N PHE A 250 10.26 -18.42 23.35
CA PHE A 250 9.27 -18.63 24.42
C PHE A 250 7.85 -18.80 23.85
N LEU A 251 7.47 -17.98 22.88
CA LEU A 251 6.17 -18.09 22.21
C LEU A 251 6.03 -19.40 21.42
N SER A 252 7.07 -19.91 20.77
CA SER A 252 6.99 -21.16 20.02
C SER A 252 6.67 -22.37 20.90
N LYS A 253 7.11 -22.37 22.17
CA LYS A 253 6.73 -23.42 23.15
C LYS A 253 5.25 -23.39 23.50
N ILE A 254 4.61 -22.23 23.42
CA ILE A 254 3.17 -22.07 23.67
C ILE A 254 2.35 -22.55 22.46
N TYR A 255 2.91 -22.47 21.25
CA TYR A 255 2.23 -22.75 19.98
C TYR A 255 2.56 -24.11 19.35
N GLU A 256 2.93 -25.13 20.13
CA GLU A 256 3.39 -26.48 19.70
C GLU A 256 2.49 -27.23 18.68
N LYS A 257 1.35 -26.67 18.26
CA LYS A 257 0.38 -27.31 17.36
C LYS A 257 0.18 -26.69 15.98
N ASN A 258 0.80 -25.56 15.63
CA ASN A 258 0.50 -24.94 14.33
C ASN A 258 1.49 -25.35 13.24
N ASP A 259 0.97 -25.49 12.04
CA ASP A 259 1.50 -26.12 10.84
C ASP A 259 2.87 -25.56 10.36
N VAL A 260 3.98 -26.14 10.81
CA VAL A 260 5.33 -25.79 10.31
C VAL A 260 5.48 -26.11 8.82
N ILE A 261 4.76 -27.12 8.33
CA ILE A 261 4.89 -27.66 6.97
C ILE A 261 4.13 -26.79 5.96
N GLY A 262 2.87 -26.42 6.22
CA GLY A 262 2.14 -25.43 5.40
C GLY A 262 2.84 -24.08 5.33
N ARG A 263 3.63 -23.73 6.37
CA ARG A 263 4.45 -22.51 6.38
C ARG A 263 5.66 -22.59 5.47
N ILE A 264 6.31 -23.74 5.31
CA ILE A 264 7.43 -23.89 4.36
C ILE A 264 6.91 -23.74 2.93
N ASN A 265 5.73 -24.29 2.64
CA ASN A 265 5.13 -24.26 1.29
C ASN A 265 4.72 -22.85 0.83
N GLY A 266 4.18 -22.00 1.70
CA GLY A 266 3.81 -20.62 1.34
C GLY A 266 4.97 -19.70 0.92
N GLY A 267 6.23 -20.10 1.14
CA GLY A 267 7.41 -19.37 0.65
C GLY A 267 7.68 -19.55 -0.85
N PHE A 268 7.29 -20.71 -1.40
CA PHE A 268 7.47 -21.04 -2.83
C PHE A 268 6.41 -20.38 -3.73
N GLU A 269 5.27 -19.96 -3.16
CA GLU A 269 4.19 -19.31 -3.90
C GLU A 269 4.65 -18.02 -4.61
N ARG A 270 5.49 -17.20 -3.97
CA ARG A 270 6.01 -15.97 -4.59
C ARG A 270 7.01 -16.24 -5.71
N LEU A 271 7.82 -17.30 -5.60
CA LEU A 271 8.75 -17.68 -6.66
C LEU A 271 8.00 -18.11 -7.92
N ALA A 272 6.90 -18.85 -7.77
CA ALA A 272 6.02 -19.20 -8.89
C ALA A 272 5.40 -17.95 -9.54
N ILE A 273 4.90 -17.00 -8.73
CA ILE A 273 4.36 -15.72 -9.22
C ILE A 273 5.42 -14.93 -10.01
N TRP A 274 6.67 -14.92 -9.54
CA TRP A 274 7.77 -14.22 -10.23
C TRP A 274 8.27 -14.94 -11.48
N GLN A 275 8.18 -16.28 -11.54
CA GLN A 275 8.47 -17.02 -12.75
C GLN A 275 7.46 -16.69 -13.84
N ASP A 276 6.18 -16.64 -13.49
CA ASP A 276 5.11 -16.28 -14.42
C ASP A 276 5.21 -14.86 -14.99
N PHE A 277 5.78 -13.92 -14.22
CA PHE A 277 6.05 -12.57 -14.71
C PHE A 277 6.84 -12.57 -16.02
N PHE A 278 7.78 -13.51 -16.21
CA PHE A 278 8.56 -13.61 -17.44
C PHE A 278 7.74 -14.05 -18.66
N ASN A 279 6.63 -14.76 -18.46
CA ASN A 279 5.69 -15.10 -19.53
C ASN A 279 4.80 -13.91 -19.89
N VAL A 280 4.52 -13.03 -18.92
CA VAL A 280 3.74 -11.80 -19.14
C VAL A 280 4.58 -10.68 -19.76
N LEU A 281 5.87 -10.60 -19.42
CA LEU A 281 6.78 -9.52 -19.81
C LEU A 281 6.80 -9.20 -21.31
N PRO A 282 6.80 -10.16 -22.25
CA PRO A 282 6.74 -9.89 -23.69
C PRO A 282 5.48 -9.14 -24.15
N HIS A 283 4.42 -9.18 -23.35
CA HIS A 283 3.13 -8.53 -23.63
C HIS A 283 3.00 -7.15 -22.96
N ILE A 284 4.00 -6.73 -22.19
CA ILE A 284 4.05 -5.41 -21.55
C ILE A 284 4.72 -4.43 -22.50
N GLY A 285 3.99 -3.39 -22.91
CA GLY A 285 4.52 -2.34 -23.78
C GLY A 285 5.55 -1.44 -23.07
N LEU A 286 6.21 -0.58 -23.84
CA LEU A 286 7.23 0.35 -23.34
C LEU A 286 6.72 1.29 -22.22
N PHE A 287 5.44 1.68 -22.30
CA PHE A 287 4.76 2.53 -21.30
C PHE A 287 4.00 1.75 -20.23
N GLY A 288 4.08 0.41 -20.25
CA GLY A 288 3.31 -0.47 -19.37
C GLY A 288 1.86 -0.63 -19.82
N VAL A 289 1.10 -1.37 -19.01
CA VAL A 289 -0.30 -1.71 -19.26
C VAL A 289 -1.25 -1.04 -18.27
N GLY A 290 -0.75 -0.21 -17.34
CA GLY A 290 -1.55 0.48 -16.34
C GLY A 290 -1.92 -0.35 -15.10
N TRP A 291 -2.44 0.31 -14.08
CA TRP A 291 -2.83 -0.26 -12.79
C TRP A 291 -4.12 -1.09 -12.91
N LYS A 292 -4.23 -2.18 -12.13
CA LYS A 292 -5.33 -3.16 -12.18
C LYS A 292 -5.55 -3.86 -13.53
N ASN A 293 -4.49 -3.95 -14.34
CA ASN A 293 -4.44 -4.84 -15.50
C ASN A 293 -3.56 -6.07 -15.25
N ILE A 294 -2.86 -6.15 -14.10
CA ILE A 294 -2.02 -7.30 -13.74
C ILE A 294 -2.84 -8.59 -13.78
N GLU A 295 -4.04 -8.59 -13.20
CA GLU A 295 -4.91 -9.76 -13.13
C GLU A 295 -5.25 -10.30 -14.53
N TYR A 296 -5.57 -9.41 -15.47
CA TYR A 296 -5.93 -9.77 -16.83
C TYR A 296 -4.74 -10.34 -17.60
N TYR A 297 -3.58 -9.68 -17.54
CA TYR A 297 -2.39 -10.12 -18.28
C TYR A 297 -1.83 -11.42 -17.71
N GLN A 298 -1.78 -11.53 -16.38
CA GLN A 298 -1.45 -12.79 -15.71
C GLN A 298 -2.42 -13.86 -16.18
N PHE A 299 -3.74 -13.60 -16.20
CA PHE A 299 -4.69 -14.62 -16.64
C PHE A 299 -4.57 -14.95 -18.11
N GLN A 300 -4.16 -14.06 -18.99
CA GLN A 300 -4.02 -14.42 -20.40
C GLN A 300 -2.74 -15.22 -20.67
N TYR A 301 -1.63 -14.82 -20.08
CA TYR A 301 -0.28 -15.24 -20.50
C TYR A 301 0.50 -16.03 -19.44
N GLY A 302 0.06 -16.03 -18.18
CA GLY A 302 0.66 -16.82 -17.10
C GLY A 302 0.31 -18.31 -17.20
N GLU A 303 1.14 -19.13 -16.53
CA GLU A 303 1.05 -20.59 -16.54
C GLU A 303 0.66 -21.17 -15.17
N ASN A 304 1.07 -20.55 -14.06
CA ASN A 304 0.87 -21.05 -12.70
C ASN A 304 -0.09 -20.15 -11.91
N PHE A 305 -1.35 -20.58 -11.75
CA PHE A 305 -2.37 -19.83 -11.03
C PHE A 305 -2.71 -20.47 -9.68
N SER A 306 -2.17 -19.92 -8.59
CA SER A 306 -2.64 -20.29 -7.25
C SER A 306 -3.95 -19.58 -6.87
N GLY A 307 -4.32 -18.49 -7.55
CA GLY A 307 -5.55 -17.73 -7.28
C GLY A 307 -5.61 -16.35 -7.93
N TYR A 308 -6.40 -15.46 -7.34
CA TYR A 308 -6.53 -14.07 -7.79
C TYR A 308 -5.26 -13.27 -7.46
N LEU A 309 -4.53 -12.80 -8.49
CA LEU A 309 -3.26 -12.09 -8.37
C LEU A 309 -3.40 -10.64 -8.84
N SER A 310 -3.52 -9.70 -7.89
CA SER A 310 -3.59 -8.26 -8.17
C SER A 310 -2.25 -7.53 -8.12
N SER A 311 -1.18 -8.22 -7.74
CA SER A 311 0.19 -7.70 -7.61
C SER A 311 1.17 -8.87 -7.66
N TYR A 312 2.40 -8.62 -8.11
CA TYR A 312 3.52 -9.55 -8.04
C TYR A 312 4.23 -9.55 -6.67
N HIS A 313 3.70 -8.81 -5.69
CA HIS A 313 4.28 -8.65 -4.36
C HIS A 313 5.75 -8.20 -4.39
N ASN A 314 6.13 -7.45 -5.43
CA ASN A 314 7.47 -6.94 -5.63
C ASN A 314 7.38 -5.61 -6.38
N LEU A 315 7.82 -4.54 -5.72
CA LEU A 315 7.74 -3.18 -6.24
C LEU A 315 8.36 -3.02 -7.63
N LEU A 316 9.49 -3.67 -7.92
CA LEU A 316 10.12 -3.56 -9.23
C LEU A 316 9.23 -4.19 -10.32
N LEU A 317 8.75 -5.41 -10.07
CA LEU A 317 7.90 -6.13 -11.03
C LEU A 317 6.60 -5.35 -11.27
N ASP A 318 5.95 -4.89 -10.20
CA ASP A 318 4.72 -4.11 -10.32
C ASP A 318 4.94 -2.78 -11.07
N LEU A 319 6.06 -2.07 -10.83
CA LEU A 319 6.40 -0.86 -11.58
C LEU A 319 6.62 -1.13 -13.07
N ILE A 320 7.24 -2.27 -13.42
CA ILE A 320 7.42 -2.68 -14.82
C ILE A 320 6.07 -2.94 -15.48
N VAL A 321 5.14 -3.60 -14.81
CA VAL A 321 3.82 -3.87 -15.43
C VAL A 321 3.04 -2.58 -15.61
N VAL A 322 3.00 -1.73 -14.59
CA VAL A 322 2.18 -0.52 -14.61
C VAL A 322 2.74 0.54 -15.55
N PHE A 323 4.07 0.73 -15.57
CA PHE A 323 4.73 1.84 -16.29
C PHE A 323 5.76 1.40 -17.34
N GLY A 324 5.93 0.11 -17.57
CA GLY A 324 6.85 -0.44 -18.56
C GLY A 324 8.31 -0.19 -18.20
N LEU A 325 9.12 0.07 -19.22
CA LEU A 325 10.56 0.29 -19.09
C LEU A 325 10.88 1.53 -18.23
N PHE A 326 10.00 2.54 -18.25
CA PHE A 326 10.16 3.73 -17.41
C PHE A 326 9.94 3.45 -15.93
N GLY A 327 9.12 2.46 -15.59
CA GLY A 327 8.98 1.97 -14.22
C GLY A 327 10.27 1.36 -13.69
N ALA A 328 10.93 0.51 -14.49
CA ALA A 328 12.25 -0.04 -14.16
C ALA A 328 13.30 1.05 -14.00
N PHE A 329 13.35 2.00 -14.94
CA PHE A 329 14.29 3.12 -14.88
C PHE A 329 14.09 3.95 -13.60
N PHE A 330 12.85 4.28 -13.27
CA PHE A 330 12.52 5.01 -12.04
C PHE A 330 13.00 4.26 -10.79
N PHE A 331 12.72 2.96 -10.70
CA PHE A 331 13.16 2.14 -9.57
C PHE A 331 14.69 2.14 -9.43
N ILE A 332 15.41 1.85 -10.51
CA ILE A 332 16.89 1.81 -10.52
C ILE A 332 17.46 3.18 -10.13
N TYR A 333 16.87 4.26 -10.66
CA TYR A 333 17.30 5.62 -10.35
C TYR A 333 17.15 5.96 -8.86
N ILE A 334 15.99 5.67 -8.26
CA ILE A 334 15.75 5.89 -6.82
C ILE A 334 16.66 5.00 -5.97
N PHE A 335 16.88 3.74 -6.39
CA PHE A 335 17.77 2.81 -5.71
C PHE A 335 19.23 3.31 -5.69
N ILE A 336 19.76 3.73 -6.85
CA ILE A 336 21.10 4.34 -6.93
C ILE A 336 21.18 5.59 -6.05
N LYS A 337 20.16 6.45 -6.06
CA LYS A 337 20.13 7.62 -5.17
C LYS A 337 20.21 7.24 -3.69
N LEU A 338 19.43 6.24 -3.26
CA LEU A 338 19.47 5.76 -1.88
C LEU A 338 20.83 5.17 -1.52
N LEU A 339 21.48 4.45 -2.44
CA LEU A 339 22.86 3.98 -2.24
C LEU A 339 23.84 5.15 -2.07
N LEU A 340 23.73 6.19 -2.90
CA LEU A 340 24.58 7.38 -2.78
C LEU A 340 24.34 8.11 -1.46
N VAL A 341 23.08 8.25 -1.04
CA VAL A 341 22.72 8.80 0.29
C VAL A 341 23.34 7.95 1.38
N PHE A 342 23.19 6.62 1.33
CA PHE A 342 23.78 5.69 2.30
C PHE A 342 25.27 5.94 2.51
N PHE A 343 26.05 6.04 1.42
CA PHE A 343 27.48 6.27 1.54
C PHE A 343 27.83 7.63 2.16
N ARG A 344 27.00 8.66 1.93
CA ARG A 344 27.19 10.02 2.45
C ARG A 344 26.68 10.26 3.88
N ILE A 345 25.90 9.34 4.45
CA ILE A 345 25.42 9.48 5.84
C ILE A 345 26.61 9.37 6.80
N GLU A 346 26.76 10.40 7.61
CA GLU A 346 27.83 10.58 8.61
C GLU A 346 27.30 10.75 10.04
N ASN A 347 26.00 10.98 10.23
CA ASN A 347 25.41 11.14 11.55
C ASN A 347 24.46 9.97 11.90
N SER A 348 24.34 9.71 13.21
CA SER A 348 23.56 8.57 13.71
C SER A 348 22.04 8.74 13.53
N ASN A 349 21.50 9.97 13.55
CA ASN A 349 20.05 10.19 13.39
C ASN A 349 19.58 9.92 11.96
N ASP A 350 20.33 10.39 10.97
CA ASP A 350 20.06 10.19 9.55
C ASP A 350 20.28 8.73 9.16
N LEU A 351 21.21 8.03 9.82
CA LEU A 351 21.31 6.58 9.69
C LEU A 351 20.07 5.85 10.21
N ILE A 352 19.50 6.28 11.34
CA ILE A 352 18.23 5.71 11.86
C ILE A 352 17.07 5.96 10.88
N ILE A 353 16.99 7.15 10.28
CA ILE A 353 16.01 7.44 9.21
C ILE A 353 16.23 6.53 8.00
N PHE A 354 17.49 6.28 7.62
CA PHE A 354 17.80 5.35 6.54
C PHE A 354 17.42 3.90 6.87
N LEU A 355 17.57 3.47 8.13
CA LEU A 355 17.08 2.17 8.60
C LEU A 355 15.55 2.07 8.51
N MET A 356 14.81 3.15 8.75
CA MET A 356 13.35 3.16 8.54
C MET A 356 12.98 2.98 7.07
N LEU A 357 13.71 3.65 6.17
CA LEU A 357 13.55 3.46 4.72
C LEU A 357 13.86 2.02 4.31
N SER A 358 14.90 1.39 4.86
CA SER A 358 15.25 0.02 4.53
C SER A 358 14.17 -0.99 4.99
N VAL A 359 13.48 -0.74 6.11
CA VAL A 359 12.31 -1.53 6.53
C VAL A 359 11.19 -1.45 5.49
N LEU A 360 10.85 -0.24 5.03
CA LEU A 360 9.81 -0.02 4.02
C LEU A 360 10.16 -0.65 2.66
N ILE A 361 11.42 -0.50 2.22
CA ILE A 361 11.92 -1.10 0.98
C ILE A 361 11.91 -2.61 1.07
N ASN A 362 12.43 -3.20 2.16
CA ASN A 362 12.40 -4.64 2.38
C ASN A 362 10.97 -5.19 2.27
N HIS A 363 10.02 -4.56 2.96
CA HIS A 363 8.64 -5.01 2.90
C HIS A 363 8.05 -4.84 1.49
N SER A 364 8.47 -3.84 0.72
CA SER A 364 8.04 -3.61 -0.69
C SER A 364 8.65 -4.55 -1.72
N LEU A 365 9.70 -5.29 -1.37
CA LEU A 365 10.30 -6.29 -2.26
C LEU A 365 9.64 -7.67 -2.14
N PHE A 366 8.93 -7.92 -1.04
CA PHE A 366 8.28 -9.20 -0.75
C PHE A 366 6.76 -9.09 -0.57
N GLU A 367 6.24 -7.87 -0.48
CA GLU A 367 4.83 -7.50 -0.40
C GLU A 367 4.66 -6.12 -1.05
N PHE A 368 3.48 -5.50 -0.93
CA PHE A 368 3.17 -4.21 -1.55
C PHE A 368 2.77 -3.10 -0.54
N PRO A 369 3.48 -2.90 0.60
CA PRO A 369 3.15 -1.83 1.56
C PRO A 369 3.14 -0.42 0.94
N LEU A 370 3.99 -0.14 -0.05
CA LEU A 370 4.02 1.18 -0.70
C LEU A 370 2.85 1.43 -1.66
N PHE A 371 2.00 0.43 -1.91
CA PHE A 371 0.69 0.64 -2.52
C PHE A 371 -0.32 1.21 -1.52
N TYR A 372 -0.03 1.16 -0.22
CA TYR A 372 -0.87 1.75 0.81
C TYR A 372 -0.37 3.15 1.17
N SER A 373 -1.26 4.12 1.02
CA SER A 373 -0.92 5.54 1.13
C SER A 373 -0.32 5.93 2.49
N TYR A 374 -0.71 5.27 3.59
CA TYR A 374 -0.16 5.57 4.92
C TYR A 374 1.32 5.21 5.05
N PHE A 375 1.79 4.12 4.42
CA PHE A 375 3.22 3.82 4.36
C PHE A 375 3.93 4.66 3.30
N LEU A 376 3.29 4.90 2.16
CA LEU A 376 3.87 5.73 1.11
C LEU A 376 4.13 7.17 1.57
N PHE A 377 3.20 7.75 2.34
CA PHE A 377 3.38 9.07 2.93
C PHE A 377 4.61 9.11 3.85
N VAL A 378 4.74 8.13 4.76
CA VAL A 378 5.90 8.01 5.66
C VAL A 378 7.18 7.85 4.84
N PHE A 379 7.18 7.01 3.81
CA PHE A 379 8.31 6.85 2.89
C PHE A 379 8.73 8.18 2.25
N CYS A 380 7.78 8.93 1.68
CA CYS A 380 8.07 10.22 1.03
C CYS A 380 8.72 11.20 2.01
N VAL A 381 8.20 11.32 3.23
CA VAL A 381 8.77 12.24 4.23
C VAL A 381 10.20 11.84 4.62
N LEU A 382 10.41 10.56 4.95
CA LEU A 382 11.74 10.05 5.30
C LEU A 382 12.72 10.23 4.14
N TYR A 383 12.29 9.90 2.93
CA TYR A 383 13.08 10.03 1.71
C TYR A 383 13.51 11.48 1.47
N PHE A 384 12.58 12.43 1.42
CA PHE A 384 12.89 13.84 1.16
C PHE A 384 13.67 14.49 2.33
N SER A 385 13.55 13.97 3.56
CA SER A 385 14.35 14.44 4.69
C SER A 385 15.85 14.15 4.52
N LEU A 386 16.20 12.99 3.97
CA LEU A 386 17.58 12.63 3.66
C LEU A 386 18.04 13.21 2.32
N GLU A 387 17.16 13.23 1.33
CA GLU A 387 17.49 13.73 -0.01
C GLU A 387 18.01 15.16 0.06
N LYS A 388 17.31 16.05 0.78
CA LYS A 388 17.71 17.46 0.90
C LYS A 388 19.10 17.66 1.51
N LYS A 389 19.52 16.75 2.39
CA LYS A 389 20.82 16.83 3.08
C LYS A 389 21.95 16.29 2.23
N TYR A 390 21.71 15.18 1.54
CA TYR A 390 22.79 14.36 0.95
C TYR A 390 22.78 14.29 -0.56
N SER A 391 21.69 14.66 -1.23
CA SER A 391 21.58 14.61 -2.69
C SER A 391 21.84 15.98 -3.31
N ARG A 392 22.53 15.96 -4.45
CA ARG A 392 22.66 17.11 -5.34
C ARG A 392 21.74 16.91 -6.53
N TYR A 393 21.08 17.98 -6.96
CA TYR A 393 20.23 17.96 -8.14
C TYR A 393 21.04 18.32 -9.37
N PHE A 394 21.03 17.43 -10.37
CA PHE A 394 21.66 17.72 -11.67
C PHE A 394 20.84 18.71 -12.50
N PHE A 395 19.51 18.66 -12.34
CA PHE A 395 18.58 19.47 -13.11
C PHE A 395 17.41 19.91 -12.22
N TYR A 396 16.95 21.14 -12.43
CA TYR A 396 15.80 21.69 -11.74
C TYR A 396 15.01 22.64 -12.64
N LEU A 397 13.68 22.57 -12.55
CA LEU A 397 12.76 23.49 -13.22
C LEU A 397 12.05 24.34 -12.19
N LYS A 398 11.99 25.66 -12.44
CA LYS A 398 11.24 26.59 -11.58
C LYS A 398 9.86 26.81 -12.19
N ILE A 399 8.82 26.61 -11.39
CA ILE A 399 7.42 26.85 -11.79
C ILE A 399 6.85 28.00 -10.96
N ASN A 400 5.91 28.74 -11.56
CA ASN A 400 5.14 29.75 -10.85
C ASN A 400 4.33 29.09 -9.72
N LYS A 401 4.53 29.57 -8.49
CA LYS A 401 3.83 29.07 -7.30
C LYS A 401 2.30 29.15 -7.42
N PHE A 402 1.78 30.18 -8.10
CA PHE A 402 0.33 30.34 -8.27
C PHE A 402 -0.27 29.24 -9.17
N ILE A 403 0.47 28.79 -10.19
CA ILE A 403 0.05 27.65 -11.03
C ILE A 403 0.00 26.38 -10.17
N PHE A 404 1.05 26.14 -9.38
CA PHE A 404 1.07 24.99 -8.47
C PHE A 404 -0.07 25.04 -7.45
N TYR A 405 -0.34 26.20 -6.86
CA TYR A 405 -1.44 26.37 -5.90
C TYR A 405 -2.80 26.11 -6.56
N PHE A 406 -3.04 26.69 -7.75
CA PHE A 406 -4.28 26.47 -8.49
C PHE A 406 -4.51 24.98 -8.80
N ILE A 407 -3.50 24.29 -9.34
CA ILE A 407 -3.57 22.85 -9.61
C ILE A 407 -3.84 22.07 -8.32
N SER A 408 -3.14 22.41 -7.23
CA SER A 408 -3.30 21.75 -5.93
C SER A 408 -4.73 21.89 -5.39
N PHE A 409 -5.30 23.10 -5.43
CA PHE A 409 -6.69 23.33 -4.99
C PHE A 409 -7.69 22.57 -5.85
N LEU A 410 -7.50 22.56 -7.17
CA LEU A 410 -8.37 21.84 -8.09
C LEU A 410 -8.36 20.33 -7.82
N VAL A 411 -7.18 19.72 -7.66
CA VAL A 411 -7.04 18.29 -7.42
C VAL A 411 -7.58 17.90 -6.04
N ILE A 412 -7.30 18.70 -5.00
CA ILE A 412 -7.85 18.48 -3.65
C ILE A 412 -9.38 18.56 -3.69
N GLY A 413 -9.95 19.55 -4.39
CA GLY A 413 -11.39 19.69 -4.55
C GLY A 413 -12.05 18.50 -5.25
N LEU A 414 -11.47 18.06 -6.38
CA LEU A 414 -11.95 16.87 -7.11
C LEU A 414 -11.85 15.59 -6.27
N SER A 415 -10.75 15.42 -5.54
CA SER A 415 -10.55 14.26 -4.67
C SER A 415 -11.54 14.26 -3.49
N PHE A 416 -11.84 15.44 -2.93
CA PHE A 416 -12.86 15.56 -1.88
C PHE A 416 -14.26 15.20 -2.40
N PHE A 417 -14.62 15.66 -3.60
CA PHE A 417 -15.87 15.29 -4.26
C PHE A 417 -15.97 13.78 -4.50
N TYR A 418 -14.87 13.15 -4.94
CA TYR A 418 -14.81 11.69 -5.11
C TYR A 418 -15.04 10.95 -3.78
N ILE A 419 -14.37 11.36 -2.70
CA ILE A 419 -14.52 10.76 -1.37
C ILE A 419 -15.98 10.88 -0.88
N GLN A 420 -16.59 12.06 -1.01
CA GLN A 420 -18.00 12.28 -0.66
C GLN A 420 -18.95 11.35 -1.42
N ASN A 421 -18.74 11.21 -2.73
CA ASN A 421 -19.56 10.30 -3.54
C ASN A 421 -19.33 8.84 -3.19
N PHE A 422 -18.09 8.44 -2.88
CA PHE A 422 -17.80 7.08 -2.43
C PHE A 422 -18.50 6.77 -1.12
N GLU A 423 -18.43 7.67 -0.13
CA GLU A 423 -19.11 7.48 1.16
C GLU A 423 -20.61 7.33 0.99
N LYS A 424 -21.24 8.22 0.22
CA LYS A 424 -22.70 8.20 -0.01
C LYS A 424 -23.17 6.86 -0.58
N ASN A 425 -22.37 6.24 -1.45
CA ASN A 425 -22.73 5.01 -2.17
C ASN A 425 -22.02 3.76 -1.64
N ARG A 426 -21.29 3.85 -0.52
CA ARG A 426 -20.42 2.78 -0.03
C ARG A 426 -21.17 1.47 0.23
N ILE A 427 -22.38 1.54 0.80
CA ILE A 427 -23.22 0.38 1.06
C ILE A 427 -23.60 -0.30 -0.25
N PHE A 428 -24.05 0.48 -1.24
CA PHE A 428 -24.39 0.00 -2.56
C PHE A 428 -23.20 -0.71 -3.24
N TYR A 429 -22.01 -0.08 -3.24
CA TYR A 429 -20.80 -0.68 -3.81
C TYR A 429 -20.40 -1.98 -3.10
N ARG A 430 -20.57 -2.05 -1.78
CA ARG A 430 -20.33 -3.27 -1.01
C ARG A 430 -21.30 -4.38 -1.39
N THR A 431 -22.59 -4.08 -1.49
CA THR A 431 -23.64 -5.03 -1.88
C THR A 431 -23.30 -5.67 -3.23
N LEU A 432 -22.95 -4.84 -4.22
CA LEU A 432 -22.54 -5.30 -5.54
C LEU A 432 -21.26 -6.12 -5.55
N TYR A 433 -20.24 -5.67 -4.81
CA TYR A 433 -18.98 -6.41 -4.71
C TYR A 433 -19.18 -7.80 -4.09
N LEU A 434 -20.08 -7.91 -3.10
CA LEU A 434 -20.42 -9.18 -2.45
C LEU A 434 -21.29 -10.10 -3.32
N GLY A 435 -21.67 -9.68 -4.52
CA GLY A 435 -22.43 -10.52 -5.45
C GLY A 435 -23.94 -10.36 -5.37
N TYR A 436 -24.44 -9.41 -4.57
CA TYR A 436 -25.88 -9.16 -4.46
C TYR A 436 -26.36 -8.17 -5.52
N CYS A 437 -27.66 -8.24 -5.80
CA CYS A 437 -28.33 -7.24 -6.61
C CYS A 437 -28.57 -5.94 -5.86
N ALA A 438 -28.35 -4.83 -6.56
CA ALA A 438 -28.75 -3.51 -6.11
C ALA A 438 -29.13 -2.65 -7.31
N GLU A 439 -30.15 -1.80 -7.15
CA GLU A 439 -30.60 -0.90 -8.21
C GLU A 439 -29.65 0.29 -8.37
N VAL A 440 -29.21 0.54 -9.61
CA VAL A 440 -28.31 1.66 -9.93
C VAL A 440 -29.15 2.94 -10.00
N GLU A 441 -29.09 3.77 -8.95
CA GLU A 441 -29.87 5.03 -8.93
C GLU A 441 -29.28 6.13 -9.84
N ASN A 442 -27.97 6.15 -10.10
CA ASN A 442 -27.34 7.15 -10.96
C ASN A 442 -26.07 6.64 -11.64
N LYS A 443 -25.98 6.84 -12.95
CA LYS A 443 -24.76 6.54 -13.70
C LYS A 443 -23.67 7.57 -13.41
N SER A 444 -22.49 7.12 -13.00
CA SER A 444 -21.37 8.03 -12.73
C SER A 444 -20.09 7.51 -13.36
N ILE A 445 -19.39 8.39 -14.08
CA ILE A 445 -18.11 8.08 -14.74
C ILE A 445 -17.06 7.58 -13.72
N PHE A 446 -17.15 8.04 -12.47
CA PHE A 446 -16.25 7.63 -11.39
C PHE A 446 -16.50 6.21 -10.85
N PHE A 447 -17.69 5.63 -11.07
CA PHE A 447 -18.10 4.35 -10.44
C PHE A 447 -18.66 3.32 -11.43
N ASP A 448 -18.30 3.45 -12.70
CA ASP A 448 -18.74 2.64 -13.84
C ASP A 448 -18.51 1.12 -13.65
N GLU A 449 -17.48 0.73 -12.88
CA GLU A 449 -17.22 -0.68 -12.55
C GLU A 449 -18.36 -1.31 -11.73
N PHE A 450 -18.94 -0.54 -10.79
CA PHE A 450 -20.03 -1.04 -9.97
C PHE A 450 -21.33 -1.16 -10.77
N GLU A 451 -21.56 -0.29 -11.74
CA GLU A 451 -22.68 -0.45 -12.69
C GLU A 451 -22.55 -1.77 -13.47
N ASN A 452 -21.36 -2.06 -13.97
CA ASN A 452 -21.07 -3.33 -14.65
C ASN A 452 -21.22 -4.53 -13.72
N LEU A 453 -20.81 -4.43 -12.45
CA LEU A 453 -21.03 -5.49 -11.45
C LEU A 453 -22.53 -5.70 -11.14
N ALA A 454 -23.32 -4.63 -11.09
CA ALA A 454 -24.78 -4.73 -10.92
C ALA A 454 -25.40 -5.52 -12.07
N ILE A 455 -24.97 -5.22 -13.30
CA ILE A 455 -25.38 -5.97 -14.50
C ILE A 455 -24.96 -7.45 -14.40
N ILE A 456 -23.74 -7.74 -13.94
CA ILE A 456 -23.22 -9.12 -13.77
C ILE A 456 -24.05 -9.92 -12.75
N ASN A 457 -24.37 -9.30 -11.61
CA ASN A 457 -24.99 -10.02 -10.49
C ASN A 457 -26.51 -10.10 -10.60
N CYS A 458 -27.14 -9.25 -11.43
CA CYS A 458 -28.58 -9.27 -11.59
C CYS A 458 -29.06 -10.08 -12.80
N LYS A 459 -30.05 -10.95 -12.52
CA LYS A 459 -30.65 -11.87 -13.49
C LYS A 459 -31.36 -11.13 -14.64
N ASN A 460 -31.75 -9.88 -14.44
CA ASN A 460 -32.52 -9.10 -15.40
C ASN A 460 -31.55 -8.44 -16.40
N ASN A 461 -31.57 -8.88 -17.67
CA ASN A 461 -30.91 -8.30 -18.87
C ASN A 461 -29.74 -9.08 -19.52
N ILE A 462 -29.63 -10.40 -19.36
CA ILE A 462 -28.72 -11.19 -20.21
C ILE A 462 -29.43 -11.58 -21.51
N SER A 463 -29.22 -10.79 -22.55
CA SER A 463 -29.55 -11.10 -23.93
C SER A 463 -28.26 -11.31 -24.74
N VAL A 464 -28.36 -11.97 -25.89
CA VAL A 464 -27.23 -12.18 -26.82
C VAL A 464 -26.56 -10.84 -27.20
N ASN A 465 -27.32 -9.74 -27.23
CA ASN A 465 -26.80 -8.42 -27.59
C ASN A 465 -25.81 -7.82 -26.58
N ASN A 466 -25.87 -8.23 -25.31
CA ASN A 466 -25.02 -7.68 -24.26
C ASN A 466 -23.86 -8.61 -23.89
N ILE A 467 -23.78 -9.82 -24.46
CA ILE A 467 -22.85 -10.85 -24.01
C ILE A 467 -21.39 -10.42 -24.05
N TYR A 468 -21.00 -9.67 -25.08
CA TYR A 468 -19.63 -9.18 -25.23
C TYR A 468 -19.19 -8.34 -24.02
N TYR A 469 -20.07 -7.52 -23.45
CA TYR A 469 -19.79 -6.74 -22.25
C TYR A 469 -19.61 -7.65 -21.02
N PHE A 470 -20.42 -8.70 -20.89
CA PHE A 470 -20.27 -9.69 -19.81
C PHE A 470 -18.98 -10.50 -19.94
N GLU A 471 -18.66 -10.99 -21.14
CA GLU A 471 -17.41 -11.72 -21.42
C GLU A 471 -16.19 -10.89 -21.04
N THR A 472 -16.13 -9.66 -21.54
CA THR A 472 -14.99 -8.76 -21.34
C THR A 472 -14.86 -8.32 -19.87
N ALA A 473 -15.95 -8.04 -19.18
CA ALA A 473 -15.92 -7.67 -17.76
C ALA A 473 -15.50 -8.83 -16.85
N LEU A 474 -16.01 -10.05 -17.09
CA LEU A 474 -15.67 -11.24 -16.30
C LEU A 474 -14.22 -11.70 -16.55
N LEU A 475 -13.74 -11.66 -17.80
CA LEU A 475 -12.37 -12.06 -18.15
C LEU A 475 -11.30 -11.08 -17.67
N ARG A 476 -11.62 -9.79 -17.54
CA ARG A 476 -10.70 -8.79 -16.96
C ARG A 476 -10.63 -8.83 -15.44
N ARG A 477 -11.57 -9.52 -14.79
CA ARG A 477 -11.53 -9.86 -13.37
C ARG A 477 -11.60 -11.36 -13.20
N PRO A 478 -10.55 -12.08 -13.62
CA PRO A 478 -10.50 -13.54 -13.65
C PRO A 478 -10.37 -14.10 -12.23
N SER A 479 -11.36 -13.85 -11.39
CA SER A 479 -11.58 -14.62 -10.17
C SER A 479 -12.19 -15.95 -10.55
N SER A 480 -11.92 -16.99 -9.76
CA SER A 480 -12.48 -18.31 -10.02
C SER A 480 -14.02 -18.23 -10.17
N ASN A 481 -14.69 -17.52 -9.26
CA ASN A 481 -16.13 -17.30 -9.34
C ASN A 481 -16.58 -16.61 -10.63
N ASN A 482 -15.87 -15.59 -11.11
CA ASN A 482 -16.26 -14.86 -12.33
C ASN A 482 -16.11 -15.72 -13.60
N ILE A 483 -15.06 -16.54 -13.67
CA ILE A 483 -14.85 -17.44 -14.82
C ILE A 483 -15.89 -18.54 -14.81
N LEU A 484 -16.15 -19.16 -13.66
CA LEU A 484 -17.15 -20.22 -13.56
C LEU A 484 -18.57 -19.68 -13.82
N LYS A 485 -18.87 -18.45 -13.40
CA LYS A 485 -20.07 -17.69 -13.82
C LYS A 485 -20.16 -17.61 -15.35
N LEU A 486 -19.08 -17.19 -16.02
CA LEU A 486 -19.06 -17.06 -17.48
C LEU A 486 -19.27 -18.41 -18.19
N ILE A 487 -18.68 -19.50 -17.69
CA ILE A 487 -18.89 -20.86 -18.20
C ILE A 487 -20.36 -21.27 -18.07
N TYR A 488 -20.97 -21.01 -16.91
CA TYR A 488 -22.40 -21.25 -16.70
C TYR A 488 -23.26 -20.45 -17.69
N PHE A 489 -22.91 -19.19 -17.97
CA PHE A 489 -23.62 -18.38 -18.94
C PHE A 489 -23.53 -18.92 -20.35
N TYR A 490 -22.33 -19.26 -20.82
CA TYR A 490 -22.14 -19.87 -22.13
C TYR A 490 -22.99 -21.12 -22.31
N HIS A 491 -23.12 -21.93 -21.26
CA HIS A 491 -24.04 -23.07 -21.29
C HIS A 491 -25.51 -22.65 -21.47
N LYS A 492 -25.98 -21.63 -20.75
CA LYS A 492 -27.39 -21.21 -20.79
C LYS A 492 -27.84 -20.61 -22.12
N ILE A 493 -26.92 -20.01 -22.86
CA ILE A 493 -27.20 -19.37 -24.15
C ILE A 493 -26.88 -20.25 -25.36
N GLY A 494 -26.27 -21.43 -25.16
CA GLY A 494 -25.92 -22.38 -26.23
C GLY A 494 -24.52 -22.21 -26.85
N GLU A 495 -23.63 -21.39 -26.27
CA GLU A 495 -22.26 -21.15 -26.73
C GLU A 495 -21.29 -22.26 -26.24
N TYR A 496 -21.52 -23.49 -26.69
CA TYR A 496 -20.84 -24.66 -26.13
C TYR A 496 -19.33 -24.72 -26.43
N GLU A 497 -18.88 -24.24 -27.58
CA GLU A 497 -17.44 -24.21 -27.92
C GLU A 497 -16.67 -23.28 -26.97
N LYS A 498 -17.19 -22.07 -26.74
CA LYS A 498 -16.61 -21.11 -25.80
C LYS A 498 -16.63 -21.64 -24.37
N ARG A 499 -17.73 -22.29 -23.96
CA ARG A 499 -17.87 -22.95 -22.66
C ARG A 499 -16.76 -23.97 -22.42
N ASP A 500 -16.58 -24.90 -23.34
CA ASP A 500 -15.66 -26.02 -23.18
C ASP A 500 -14.20 -25.55 -23.23
N SER A 501 -13.89 -24.64 -24.16
CA SER A 501 -12.57 -24.00 -24.23
C SER A 501 -12.21 -23.25 -22.95
N LEU A 502 -13.16 -22.48 -22.38
CA LEU A 502 -12.93 -21.74 -21.15
C LEU A 502 -12.81 -22.65 -19.92
N LEU A 503 -13.56 -23.75 -19.86
CA LEU A 503 -13.47 -24.74 -18.79
C LEU A 503 -12.11 -25.47 -18.80
N ILE A 504 -11.62 -25.85 -19.98
CA ILE A 504 -10.29 -26.43 -20.13
C ILE A 504 -9.23 -25.43 -19.67
N LYS A 505 -9.32 -24.18 -20.13
CA LYS A 505 -8.40 -23.09 -19.74
C LYS A 505 -8.45 -22.76 -18.25
N TYR A 506 -9.62 -22.93 -17.61
CA TYR A 506 -9.77 -22.77 -16.17
C TYR A 506 -9.09 -23.93 -15.42
N ASN A 507 -9.40 -25.17 -15.76
CA ASN A 507 -8.89 -26.35 -15.07
C ASN A 507 -7.37 -26.58 -15.27
N SER A 508 -6.80 -26.07 -16.36
CA SER A 508 -5.35 -26.08 -16.57
C SER A 508 -4.60 -25.07 -15.71
N ARG A 509 -5.29 -24.10 -15.11
CA ARG A 509 -4.68 -22.96 -14.42
C ARG A 509 -4.98 -22.92 -12.93
N TYR A 510 -6.23 -23.12 -12.51
CA TYR A 510 -6.60 -23.06 -11.09
C TYR A 510 -6.36 -24.39 -10.39
N ILE A 511 -5.88 -24.33 -9.14
CA ILE A 511 -5.65 -25.51 -8.29
C ILE A 511 -6.93 -26.33 -8.10
N VAL A 512 -8.08 -25.66 -7.87
CA VAL A 512 -9.38 -26.32 -7.73
C VAL A 512 -10.01 -26.50 -9.10
N GLN A 513 -10.08 -27.76 -9.53
CA GLN A 513 -10.70 -28.16 -10.78
C GLN A 513 -12.19 -28.44 -10.59
N TYR A 514 -12.99 -28.10 -11.60
CA TYR A 514 -14.43 -28.35 -11.62
C TYR A 514 -14.83 -29.13 -12.87
N SER A 515 -15.72 -30.10 -12.71
CA SER A 515 -16.43 -30.68 -13.85
C SER A 515 -17.53 -29.74 -14.33
N LEU A 516 -18.01 -29.93 -15.57
CA LEU A 516 -19.13 -29.13 -16.07
C LEU A 516 -20.37 -29.28 -15.17
N ASP A 517 -20.64 -30.48 -14.67
CA ASP A 517 -21.78 -30.73 -13.77
C ASP A 517 -21.64 -29.97 -12.45
N ASP A 518 -20.42 -29.83 -11.91
CA ASP A 518 -20.18 -29.05 -10.70
C ASP A 518 -20.52 -27.59 -10.95
N VAL A 519 -20.03 -27.02 -12.07
CA VAL A 519 -20.31 -25.64 -12.47
C VAL A 519 -21.81 -25.40 -12.64
N LEU A 520 -22.54 -26.33 -13.27
CA LEU A 520 -23.98 -26.20 -13.51
C LEU A 520 -24.83 -26.32 -12.25
N LYS A 521 -24.33 -27.00 -11.21
CA LYS A 521 -24.98 -27.08 -9.89
C LYS A 521 -24.76 -25.81 -9.05
N MET A 522 -23.77 -24.98 -9.38
CA MET A 522 -23.50 -23.76 -8.62
C MET A 522 -24.61 -22.71 -8.85
N LYS A 523 -25.12 -22.16 -7.76
CA LYS A 523 -26.06 -21.04 -7.79
C LYS A 523 -25.29 -19.72 -7.86
N TYR A 524 -24.97 -19.29 -9.07
CA TYR A 524 -24.25 -18.03 -9.29
C TYR A 524 -25.09 -16.77 -9.05
N TYR A 525 -26.41 -16.92 -8.98
CA TYR A 525 -27.35 -15.87 -8.64
C TYR A 525 -27.94 -16.13 -7.26
N LEU A 526 -27.64 -15.24 -6.34
CA LEU A 526 -28.39 -15.14 -5.09
C LEU A 526 -29.67 -14.35 -5.40
N LYS A 527 -30.82 -14.90 -4.99
CA LYS A 527 -32.13 -14.27 -5.13
C LYS A 527 -32.32 -13.20 -4.08
#